data_AF-X1CCG6-F1
#
_entry.id   AF-X1CCG6-F1
#
_cell.length_a   1.000
_cell.length_b   1.000
_cell.length_c   1.000
_cell.angle_alpha   90.00
_cell.angle_beta   90.00
_cell.angle_gamma   90.00
#
_symmetry.space_group_name_H-M   'P 1'
#
loop_
_entity.id
_entity.type
_entity.pdbx_description
1 polymer ?
#
loop_
_entity_poly.entity_id
_entity_poly.type
_entity_poly.pdbx_seq_one_letter_code
_entity_poly.pdbx_strand_id
1 'polypeptide(L)'
;MQVVSEYAFQKKAVRFMLTSHFPLDQYSGIINKMKQLGNVQFRQLQSKGEFFAVTRDAEEVILAPATEKEADMIAVVSNQSGYAKLYSQFIGPIFQANSRPIK
;
A
#
# COMPACT_ATOMS: atom_id res chain seq x y z
N MET A 1 -7.86 7.96 4.75
CA MET A 1 -8.70 6.73 4.78
C MET A 1 -10.06 6.96 4.13
N GLN A 2 -10.82 7.98 4.54
CA GLN A 2 -12.16 8.28 4.00
C GLN A 2 -12.21 8.41 2.47
N VAL A 3 -11.26 9.15 1.86
CA VAL A 3 -11.16 9.31 0.39
C VAL A 3 -10.97 7.97 -0.34
N VAL A 4 -10.16 7.06 0.22
CA VAL A 4 -9.93 5.73 -0.38
C VAL A 4 -11.20 4.87 -0.26
N SER A 5 -11.94 5.00 0.84
CA SER A 5 -13.22 4.31 1.04
C SER A 5 -14.28 4.75 0.02
N GLU A 6 -14.39 6.05 -0.22
CA GLU A 6 -15.32 6.63 -1.20
C GLU A 6 -14.96 6.17 -2.62
N TYR A 7 -13.68 6.20 -2.97
CA TYR A 7 -13.21 5.77 -4.29
C TYR A 7 -13.41 4.27 -4.50
N ALA A 8 -13.12 3.44 -3.49
CA ALA A 8 -13.35 2.00 -3.55
C ALA A 8 -14.83 1.63 -3.69
N PHE A 9 -15.73 2.40 -3.04
CA PHE A 9 -17.17 2.21 -3.18
C PHE A 9 -17.67 2.57 -4.59
N GLN A 10 -17.16 3.65 -5.18
CA GLN A 10 -17.52 4.08 -6.54
C GLN A 10 -16.93 3.16 -7.62
N LYS A 11 -15.70 2.66 -7.43
CA LYS A 11 -14.97 1.84 -8.40
C LYS A 11 -14.90 0.38 -7.98
N LYS A 12 -16.06 -0.27 -7.88
CA LYS A 12 -16.17 -1.68 -7.43
C LYS A 12 -15.36 -2.69 -8.26
N ALA A 13 -15.06 -2.36 -9.52
CA ALA A 13 -14.24 -3.20 -10.41
C ALA A 13 -12.74 -3.16 -10.09
N VAL A 14 -12.27 -2.12 -9.39
CA VAL A 14 -10.85 -1.95 -9.05
C VAL A 14 -10.57 -2.61 -7.71
N ARG A 15 -9.47 -3.35 -7.63
CA ARG A 15 -8.97 -3.96 -6.40
C ARG A 15 -7.92 -3.07 -5.76
N PHE A 16 -8.07 -2.82 -4.48
CA PHE A 16 -7.14 -2.03 -3.67
C PHE A 16 -6.45 -2.93 -2.66
N MET A 17 -5.14 -2.80 -2.53
CA MET A 17 -4.38 -3.45 -1.47
C MET A 17 -3.67 -2.37 -0.66
N LEU A 18 -4.05 -2.24 0.61
CA LEU A 18 -3.52 -1.26 1.53
C LEU A 18 -2.66 -1.96 2.58
N THR A 19 -1.38 -1.65 2.57
CA THR A 19 -0.38 -2.22 3.48
C THR A 19 0.20 -1.11 4.33
N SER A 20 0.01 -1.17 5.65
CA SER A 20 0.55 -0.18 6.58
C SER A 20 0.55 -0.70 8.01
N HIS A 21 1.19 0.03 8.91
CA HIS A 21 1.06 -0.18 10.35
C HIS A 21 -0.16 0.59 10.87
N PHE A 22 -1.36 0.03 10.67
CA PHE A 22 -2.59 0.70 11.05
C PHE A 22 -2.75 0.72 12.58
N PRO A 23 -3.10 1.85 13.21
CA PRO A 23 -3.51 1.87 14.61
C PRO A 23 -4.95 1.31 14.69
N LEU A 24 -5.04 0.00 14.91
CA LEU A 24 -6.30 -0.75 14.84
C LEU A 24 -7.31 -0.32 15.90
N ASP A 25 -6.85 0.16 17.06
CA ASP A 25 -7.72 0.65 18.14
C ASP A 25 -8.56 1.86 17.66
N GLN A 26 -8.00 2.69 16.79
CA GLN A 26 -8.68 3.86 16.25
C GLN A 26 -9.51 3.54 15.00
N TYR A 27 -9.02 2.66 14.13
CA TYR A 27 -9.58 2.48 12.78
C TYR A 27 -10.25 1.14 12.50
N SER A 28 -10.32 0.21 13.46
CA SER A 28 -10.90 -1.13 13.29
C SER A 28 -12.30 -1.12 12.66
N GLY A 29 -13.19 -0.24 13.14
CA GLY A 29 -14.56 -0.13 12.63
C GLY A 29 -14.62 0.25 11.14
N ILE A 30 -13.80 1.21 10.70
CA ILE A 30 -13.73 1.65 9.30
C ILE A 30 -13.08 0.56 8.44
N ILE A 31 -11.99 -0.06 8.90
CA ILE A 31 -11.31 -1.14 8.20
C ILE A 31 -12.26 -2.32 7.97
N ASN A 32 -13.04 -2.71 8.98
CA ASN A 32 -14.00 -3.80 8.87
C ASN A 32 -15.13 -3.49 7.86
N LYS A 33 -15.66 -2.25 7.87
CA LYS A 33 -16.63 -1.81 6.85
C LYS A 33 -16.04 -1.85 5.44
N MET A 34 -14.80 -1.41 5.26
CA MET A 34 -14.14 -1.46 3.95
C MET A 34 -13.89 -2.89 3.47
N LYS A 35 -13.52 -3.81 4.36
CA LYS A 35 -13.36 -5.24 4.03
C LYS A 35 -14.65 -5.85 3.50
N GLN A 36 -15.81 -5.42 4.00
CA GLN A 36 -17.13 -5.90 3.53
C GLN A 36 -17.42 -5.52 2.07
N LEU A 37 -16.74 -4.51 1.50
CA LEU A 37 -16.90 -4.15 0.08
C LEU A 37 -16.29 -5.20 -0.87
N GLY A 38 -15.42 -6.08 -0.37
CA GLY A 38 -14.83 -7.21 -1.11
C GLY A 38 -13.73 -6.83 -2.12
N ASN A 39 -13.59 -5.55 -2.46
CA ASN A 39 -12.56 -5.05 -3.38
C ASN A 39 -11.38 -4.35 -2.69
N VAL A 40 -11.36 -4.28 -1.36
CA VAL A 40 -10.25 -3.70 -0.59
C VAL A 40 -9.64 -4.75 0.35
N GLN A 41 -8.34 -4.97 0.21
CA GLN A 41 -7.55 -5.84 1.07
C GLN A 41 -6.66 -5.00 1.98
N PHE A 42 -6.56 -5.39 3.25
CA PHE A 42 -5.70 -4.75 4.24
C PHE A 42 -4.62 -5.71 4.71
N ARG A 43 -3.38 -5.25 4.76
CA ARG A 43 -2.24 -5.96 5.36
C ARG A 43 -1.63 -5.11 6.47
N GLN A 44 -1.50 -5.69 7.65
CA GLN A 44 -0.87 -5.04 8.79
C GLN A 44 0.64 -5.27 8.75
N LEU A 45 1.42 -4.19 8.73
CA LEU A 45 2.86 -4.24 8.94
C LEU A 45 3.19 -4.35 10.43
N GLN A 46 4.28 -5.05 10.74
CA GLN A 46 4.77 -5.17 12.12
C GLN A 46 5.29 -3.84 12.67
N SER A 47 5.96 -3.06 11.83
CA SER A 47 6.51 -1.74 12.15
C SER A 47 5.99 -0.67 11.19
N LYS A 48 6.10 0.60 11.61
CA LYS A 48 5.82 1.75 10.75
C LYS A 48 6.80 1.75 9.56
N GLY A 49 6.27 1.92 8.36
CA GLY A 49 7.09 2.05 7.15
C GLY A 49 7.79 3.40 7.06
N GLU A 50 8.97 3.40 6.45
CA GLU A 50 9.79 4.60 6.21
C GLU A 50 9.54 5.20 4.81
N PHE A 51 8.82 4.48 3.95
CA PHE A 51 8.54 4.87 2.58
C PHE A 51 7.06 4.65 2.24
N PHE A 52 6.56 5.52 1.37
CA PHE A 52 5.33 5.30 0.63
C PHE A 52 5.65 4.61 -0.68
N ALA A 53 4.79 3.66 -1.05
CA ALA A 53 4.83 3.01 -2.35
C ALA A 53 3.42 2.89 -2.92
N VAL A 54 3.27 3.26 -4.19
CA VAL A 54 2.03 3.09 -4.95
C VAL A 54 2.38 2.37 -6.25
N THR A 55 1.64 1.31 -6.54
CA THR A 55 1.78 0.56 -7.78
C THR A 55 0.43 0.46 -8.48
N ARG A 56 0.39 0.67 -9.79
CA ARG A 56 -0.82 0.51 -10.60
C ARG A 56 -0.59 -0.58 -11.63
N ASP A 57 -1.22 -1.75 -11.44
CA ASP A 57 -1.26 -2.88 -12.38
C ASP A 57 0.08 -3.27 -13.03
N ALA A 58 1.20 -3.11 -12.31
CA ALA A 58 2.57 -3.29 -12.82
C ALA A 58 2.92 -2.41 -14.05
N GLU A 59 2.21 -1.31 -14.23
CA GLU A 59 2.46 -0.27 -15.25
C GLU A 59 3.21 0.93 -14.68
N GLU A 60 2.97 1.25 -13.41
CA GLU A 60 3.54 2.41 -12.75
C GLU A 60 3.92 2.08 -11.31
N VAL A 61 5.04 2.66 -10.88
CA VAL A 61 5.52 2.63 -9.51
C VAL A 61 5.90 4.04 -9.08
N ILE A 62 5.40 4.44 -7.92
CA ILE A 62 5.75 5.69 -7.24
C ILE A 62 6.31 5.33 -5.88
N LEU A 63 7.51 5.81 -5.57
CA LEU A 63 8.15 5.65 -4.27
C LEU A 63 8.48 7.03 -3.71
N ALA A 64 8.27 7.23 -2.41
CA ALA A 64 8.65 8.46 -1.72
C ALA A 64 9.00 8.18 -0.26
N PRO A 65 9.88 8.96 0.38
CA PRO A 65 10.11 8.86 1.82
C PRO A 65 8.85 9.28 2.59
N ALA A 66 8.60 8.62 3.71
CA ALA A 66 7.52 9.01 4.63
C ALA A 66 7.98 10.17 5.52
N THR A 67 7.89 11.39 5.00
CA THR A 67 8.29 12.62 5.70
C THR A 67 7.15 13.65 5.75
N GLU A 68 7.15 14.48 6.80
CA GLU A 68 6.25 15.63 6.94
C GLU A 68 6.89 16.92 6.41
N LYS A 69 8.21 16.91 6.15
CA LYS A 69 8.94 18.05 5.61
C LYS A 69 8.95 17.95 4.10
N GLU A 70 8.30 18.90 3.44
CA GLU A 70 8.24 18.97 1.98
C GLU A 70 9.64 19.02 1.34
N ALA A 71 10.59 19.71 1.98
CA ALA A 71 11.98 19.78 1.50
C ALA A 71 12.69 18.41 1.43
N ASP A 72 12.24 17.44 2.24
CA ASP A 72 12.81 16.09 2.27
C ASP A 72 12.02 15.12 1.37
N MET A 73 10.96 15.58 0.71
CA MET A 73 10.04 14.77 -0.10
C MET A 73 10.55 14.66 -1.55
N ILE A 74 11.45 13.71 -1.79
CA ILE A 74 11.90 13.36 -3.15
C ILE A 74 11.22 12.06 -3.59
N ALA A 75 10.37 12.14 -4.61
CA ALA A 75 9.65 10.99 -5.16
C ALA A 75 10.33 10.45 -6.43
N VAL A 76 10.35 9.13 -6.57
CA VAL A 76 10.72 8.43 -7.80
C VAL A 76 9.45 7.91 -8.45
N VAL A 77 9.19 8.35 -9.68
CA VAL A 77 8.07 7.89 -10.51
C VAL A 77 8.63 7.15 -11.71
N SER A 78 8.18 5.92 -11.93
CA SER A 78 8.60 5.12 -13.07
C SER A 78 7.42 4.39 -13.69
N ASN A 79 7.29 4.57 -15.01
CA ASN A 79 6.38 3.85 -15.90
C ASN A 79 7.13 2.88 -16.82
N GLN A 80 8.42 2.63 -16.54
CA GLN A 80 9.21 1.68 -17.30
C GLN A 80 8.75 0.26 -16.97
N SER A 81 8.30 -0.47 -17.99
CA SER A 81 7.57 -1.74 -17.80
C SER A 81 8.37 -2.84 -17.09
N GLY A 82 9.68 -2.89 -17.29
CA GLY A 82 10.56 -3.86 -16.60
C GLY A 82 10.64 -3.60 -15.11
N TYR A 83 10.83 -2.34 -14.72
CA TYR A 83 10.92 -1.91 -13.33
C TYR A 83 9.57 -2.06 -12.62
N ALA A 84 8.48 -1.65 -13.26
CA ALA A 84 7.15 -1.77 -12.67
C ALA A 84 6.75 -3.24 -12.43
N LYS A 85 7.05 -4.13 -13.38
CA LYS A 85 6.88 -5.58 -13.20
C LYS A 85 7.79 -6.15 -12.12
N LEU A 86 9.07 -5.80 -12.12
CA LEU A 86 10.03 -6.25 -11.11
C LEU A 86 9.56 -5.88 -9.70
N TYR A 87 9.14 -4.63 -9.50
CA TYR A 87 8.64 -4.17 -8.21
C TYR A 87 7.39 -4.96 -7.78
N SER A 88 6.38 -5.06 -8.65
CA SER A 88 5.12 -5.73 -8.33
C SER A 88 5.27 -7.24 -8.11
N GLN A 89 6.18 -7.91 -8.80
CA GLN A 89 6.36 -9.37 -8.73
C GLN A 89 7.26 -9.82 -7.57
N PHE A 90 8.28 -9.03 -7.21
CA PHE A 90 9.27 -9.44 -6.23
C PHE A 90 9.26 -8.53 -4.99
N ILE A 91 9.45 -7.23 -5.20
CA ILE A 91 9.67 -6.29 -4.10
C ILE A 91 8.40 -6.14 -3.24
N GLY A 92 7.25 -5.90 -3.87
CA GLY A 92 5.97 -5.75 -3.17
C GLY A 92 5.63 -6.95 -2.27
N PRO A 93 5.71 -8.20 -2.76
CA PRO A 93 5.53 -9.39 -1.94
C PRO A 93 6.54 -9.55 -0.81
N ILE A 94 7.82 -9.22 -1.03
CA ILE A 94 8.87 -9.30 0.01
C ILE A 94 8.52 -8.38 1.19
N PHE A 95 8.13 -7.13 0.93
CA PHE A 95 7.70 -6.20 1.99
C PHE A 95 6.44 -6.65 2.74
N GLN A 96 5.63 -7.52 2.13
CA GLN A 96 4.43 -8.09 2.74
C GLN A 96 4.68 -9.44 3.42
N ALA A 97 5.84 -10.06 3.18
CA ALA A 97 6.18 -11.34 3.74
C ALA A 97 6.54 -11.18 5.22
N ASN A 98 5.81 -11.87 6.10
CA ASN A 98 6.20 -12.05 7.49
C ASN A 98 7.22 -13.19 7.59
N SER A 99 8.44 -12.98 7.06
CA SER A 99 9.52 -13.97 7.25
C SER A 99 9.97 -13.96 8.71
N ARG A 100 9.81 -15.08 9.40
CA ARG A 100 10.45 -15.30 10.70
C ARG A 100 11.89 -15.74 10.46
N PRO A 101 12.89 -15.24 11.21
CA PRO A 101 14.25 -15.76 11.14
C PRO A 101 14.23 -17.28 11.39
N ILE A 102 14.93 -18.04 10.53
CA ILE A 102 15.19 -19.45 10.81
C ILE A 102 16.21 -19.46 11.96
N LYS A 103 15.83 -20.07 13.09
CA LYS A 103 16.74 -20.30 14.23
C LYS A 103 17.71 -21.42 13.93
#